data_AF-A0AAT9GPG0-F1
#
_entry.id   AF-A0AAT9GPG0-F1
#
_cell.length_a   1.000
_cell.length_b   1.000
_cell.length_c   1.000
_cell.angle_alpha   90.00
_cell.angle_beta   90.00
_cell.angle_gamma   90.00
#
_symmetry.space_group_name_H-M   'P 1'
#
loop_
_entity.id
_entity.type
_entity.pdbx_description
1 polymer ?
#
loop_
_entity_poly.entity_id
_entity_poly.type
_entity_poly.pdbx_seq_one_letter_code
_entity_poly.pdbx_strand_id
1 'polypeptide(L)'
;MKGDRVKDLQHIYEKVIMYYGKSANLEDIYKKLLGLSKVGILNINHSVLQLILSGYLANNGYKVYVEVEVSGGVMDIYAIKGYDIGIEVETGYVPPSNAINAEEFLMGRLALKTARYSSTAKQFYIAVPSFYLPPIPRALLKDPNERTEEEVKNIMRLIRKYSKTPDITLGDVKSSRIDGIITVNAKAMKINIIDSKSFYMLKQFYDGIKE
;
A
#
# COMPACT_ATOMS: atom_id res chain seq x y z
N MET A 1 23.35 6.38 14.19
CA MET A 1 22.61 5.92 15.38
C MET A 1 21.56 4.91 14.94
N LYS A 2 21.60 3.67 15.44
CA LYS A 2 20.49 2.73 15.22
C LYS A 2 19.35 3.19 16.14
N GLY A 3 18.26 3.70 15.56
CA GLY A 3 17.04 4.00 16.31
C GLY A 3 16.52 2.75 17.00
N ASP A 4 16.01 2.93 18.22
CA ASP A 4 15.36 1.84 18.96
C ASP A 4 13.94 1.68 18.41
N ARG A 5 13.79 0.69 17.52
CA ARG A 5 12.52 0.38 16.83
C ARG A 5 11.33 0.29 17.78
N VAL A 6 11.54 -0.16 19.02
CA VAL A 6 10.49 -0.27 20.04
C VAL A 6 10.04 1.11 20.50
N LYS A 7 10.99 1.99 20.82
CA LYS A 7 10.71 3.36 21.26
C LYS A 7 10.08 4.18 20.16
N ASP A 8 10.55 4.01 18.93
CA ASP A 8 10.00 4.74 17.77
C ASP A 8 8.53 4.38 17.53
N LEU A 9 8.18 3.10 17.55
CA LEU A 9 6.79 2.67 17.34
C LEU A 9 5.88 3.05 18.52
N GLN A 10 6.38 2.99 19.76
CA GLN A 10 5.65 3.44 20.94
C GLN A 10 5.33 4.94 20.86
N HIS A 11 6.30 5.77 20.50
CA HIS A 11 6.08 7.21 20.35
C HIS A 11 5.04 7.53 19.27
N ILE A 12 5.07 6.77 18.16
CA ILE A 12 4.05 6.90 17.12
C ILE A 12 2.67 6.46 17.63
N TYR A 13 2.59 5.36 18.38
CA TYR A 13 1.34 4.92 19.00
C TYR A 13 0.72 6.00 19.89
N GLU A 14 1.51 6.59 20.79
CA GLU A 14 1.07 7.66 21.68
C GLU A 14 0.55 8.88 20.89
N LYS A 15 1.26 9.26 19.82
CA LYS A 15 0.80 10.33 18.93
C LYS A 15 -0.47 9.99 18.18
N VAL A 16 -0.63 8.75 17.71
CA VAL A 16 -1.85 8.28 17.05
C VAL A 16 -3.03 8.39 18.00
N ILE A 17 -2.88 7.95 19.24
CA ILE A 17 -3.93 8.05 20.26
C ILE A 17 -4.26 9.51 20.57
N MET A 18 -3.27 10.39 20.65
CA MET A 18 -3.48 11.81 20.90
C MET A 18 -4.23 12.50 19.73
N TYR A 19 -3.95 12.12 18.48
CA TYR A 19 -4.49 12.78 17.30
C TYR A 19 -5.84 12.21 16.84
N TYR A 20 -5.99 10.89 16.89
CA TYR A 20 -7.16 10.15 16.39
C TYR A 20 -8.03 9.57 17.50
N GLY A 21 -7.65 9.74 18.77
CA GLY A 21 -8.36 9.16 19.90
C GLY A 21 -8.02 7.69 20.15
N LYS A 22 -8.47 7.19 21.30
CA LYS A 22 -8.39 5.77 21.64
C LYS A 22 -9.48 4.99 20.91
N SER A 23 -9.15 3.79 20.44
CA SER A 23 -10.13 2.80 20.04
C SER A 23 -9.73 1.44 20.63
N ALA A 24 -10.71 0.58 20.87
CA ALA A 24 -10.48 -0.71 21.53
C ALA A 24 -9.48 -1.61 20.80
N ASN A 25 -9.34 -1.47 19.47
CA ASN A 25 -8.50 -2.34 18.64
C ASN A 25 -7.11 -1.74 18.33
N LEU A 26 -6.86 -0.46 18.62
CA LEU A 26 -5.57 0.17 18.29
C LEU A 26 -4.41 -0.36 19.13
N GLU A 27 -4.66 -0.73 20.39
CA GLU A 27 -3.62 -1.30 21.24
C GLU A 27 -3.18 -2.68 20.74
N ASP A 28 -4.12 -3.51 20.29
CA ASP A 28 -3.84 -4.84 19.73
C ASP A 28 -3.09 -4.74 18.41
N ILE A 29 -3.49 -3.80 17.53
CA ILE A 29 -2.76 -3.48 16.30
C ILE A 29 -1.33 -3.06 16.61
N TYR A 30 -1.14 -2.13 17.55
CA TYR A 30 0.19 -1.70 17.99
C TYR A 30 1.04 -2.87 18.50
N LYS A 31 0.49 -3.72 19.37
CA LYS A 31 1.19 -4.91 19.90
C LYS A 31 1.58 -5.88 18.79
N LYS A 32 0.70 -6.13 17.82
CA LYS A 32 0.99 -7.00 16.67
C LYS A 32 2.15 -6.45 15.83
N LEU A 33 2.08 -5.18 15.44
CA LEU A 33 3.13 -4.52 14.64
C LEU A 33 4.46 -4.44 15.39
N LEU A 34 4.43 -4.19 16.70
CA LEU A 34 5.60 -4.19 17.56
C LEU A 34 6.26 -5.57 17.61
N GLY A 35 5.45 -6.63 17.78
CA GLY A 35 5.93 -8.01 17.78
C GLY A 35 6.66 -8.36 16.49
N LEU A 36 6.03 -8.12 15.35
CA LEU A 36 6.59 -8.40 14.03
C LEU A 36 7.84 -7.56 13.71
N SER A 37 7.86 -6.29 14.14
CA SER A 37 9.03 -5.41 14.00
C SER A 37 10.23 -5.87 14.84
N LYS A 38 9.99 -6.36 16.06
CA LYS A 38 11.03 -6.85 16.98
C LYS A 38 11.77 -8.06 16.42
N VAL A 39 11.05 -8.98 15.79
CA VAL A 39 11.63 -10.16 15.13
C VAL A 39 12.14 -9.90 13.71
N GLY A 40 12.04 -8.65 13.24
CA GLY A 40 12.59 -8.23 11.94
C GLY A 40 11.75 -8.63 10.73
N ILE A 41 10.53 -9.13 10.92
CA ILE A 41 9.60 -9.45 9.82
C ILE A 41 9.14 -8.17 9.13
N LEU A 42 8.84 -7.11 9.90
CA LEU A 42 8.41 -5.82 9.38
C LEU A 42 9.47 -4.74 9.51
N ASN A 43 9.53 -3.89 8.49
CA ASN A 43 10.26 -2.64 8.54
C ASN A 43 9.52 -1.63 9.44
N ILE A 44 10.26 -0.86 10.23
CA ILE A 44 9.67 0.15 11.12
C ILE A 44 8.92 1.24 10.35
N ASN A 45 9.45 1.71 9.22
CA ASN A 45 8.79 2.72 8.39
C ASN A 45 7.45 2.21 7.88
N HIS A 46 7.40 0.94 7.49
CA HIS A 46 6.17 0.26 7.06
C HIS A 46 5.14 0.19 8.20
N SER A 47 5.58 -0.26 9.39
CA SER A 47 4.73 -0.37 10.58
C SER A 47 4.21 0.99 11.07
N VAL A 48 5.00 2.06 10.94
CA VAL A 48 4.58 3.43 11.29
C VAL A 48 3.42 3.88 10.40
N LEU A 49 3.49 3.65 9.09
CA LEU A 49 2.39 4.01 8.18
C LEU A 49 1.13 3.20 8.50
N GLN A 50 1.28 1.88 8.73
CA GLN A 50 0.15 1.02 9.10
C GLN A 50 -0.55 1.49 10.37
N LEU A 51 0.21 1.86 11.40
CA LEU A 51 -0.35 2.29 12.68
C LEU A 51 -1.10 3.63 12.56
N ILE A 52 -0.54 4.58 11.81
CA ILE A 52 -1.18 5.89 11.57
C ILE A 52 -2.47 5.71 10.77
N LEU A 53 -2.43 4.91 9.71
CA LEU A 53 -3.62 4.59 8.91
C LEU A 53 -4.68 3.87 9.73
N SER A 54 -4.27 2.92 10.58
CA SER A 54 -5.18 2.23 11.48
C SER A 54 -5.86 3.20 12.44
N GLY A 55 -5.13 4.18 12.97
CA GLY A 55 -5.67 5.26 13.80
C GLY A 55 -6.72 6.09 13.07
N TYR A 56 -6.36 6.57 11.88
CA TYR A 56 -7.27 7.32 11.00
C TYR A 56 -8.54 6.54 10.68
N LEU A 57 -8.42 5.28 10.24
CA LEU A 57 -9.55 4.44 9.86
C LEU A 57 -10.44 4.14 11.07
N ALA A 58 -9.87 3.79 12.22
CA ALA A 58 -10.62 3.53 13.45
C ALA A 58 -11.40 4.77 13.91
N ASN A 59 -10.78 5.95 13.86
CA ASN A 59 -11.45 7.23 14.17
C ASN A 59 -12.59 7.57 13.18
N ASN A 60 -12.51 7.04 11.96
CA ASN A 60 -13.57 7.15 10.96
C ASN A 60 -14.60 6.00 11.05
N GLY A 61 -14.57 5.19 12.11
CA GLY A 61 -15.57 4.16 12.39
C GLY A 61 -15.35 2.83 11.68
N TYR A 62 -14.15 2.58 11.14
CA TYR A 62 -13.81 1.28 10.59
C TYR A 62 -13.34 0.31 11.68
N LYS A 63 -13.69 -0.97 11.54
CA LYS A 63 -12.99 -2.05 12.24
C LYS A 63 -11.75 -2.42 11.42
N VAL A 64 -10.57 -2.24 11.99
CA VAL A 64 -9.28 -2.37 11.28
C VAL A 64 -8.56 -3.64 11.68
N TYR A 65 -7.93 -4.30 10.72
CA TYR A 65 -7.06 -5.45 10.91
C TYR A 65 -5.77 -5.17 10.13
N VAL A 66 -4.62 -5.51 10.71
CA VAL A 66 -3.32 -5.39 10.05
C VAL A 66 -2.72 -6.76 9.82
N GLU A 67 -1.91 -6.92 8.77
CA GLU A 67 -1.18 -8.14 8.44
C GLU A 67 -2.14 -9.34 8.38
N VAL A 68 -3.12 -9.25 7.49
CA VAL A 68 -4.21 -10.23 7.32
C VAL A 68 -3.79 -11.27 6.29
N GLU A 69 -3.82 -12.55 6.65
CA GLU A 69 -3.59 -13.64 5.70
C GLU A 69 -4.71 -13.69 4.66
N VAL A 70 -4.30 -13.74 3.39
CA VAL A 70 -5.19 -13.77 2.22
C VAL A 70 -4.65 -14.78 1.22
N SER A 71 -5.41 -15.08 0.16
CA SER A 71 -4.94 -16.00 -0.87
C SER A 71 -3.61 -15.53 -1.47
N GLY A 72 -2.56 -16.33 -1.29
CA GLY A 72 -1.25 -16.06 -1.84
C GLY A 72 -0.40 -15.03 -1.07
N GLY A 73 -0.78 -14.59 0.13
CA GLY A 73 0.10 -13.72 0.93
C GLY A 73 -0.54 -13.08 2.15
N VAL A 74 0.03 -11.94 2.55
CA VAL A 74 -0.43 -11.12 3.68
C VAL A 74 -0.75 -9.73 3.15
N MET A 75 -1.96 -9.27 3.41
CA MET A 75 -2.40 -7.92 3.10
C MET A 75 -2.11 -6.99 4.28
N ASP A 76 -1.53 -5.83 4.02
CA ASP A 76 -1.02 -4.95 5.08
C ASP A 76 -2.14 -4.43 5.99
N ILE A 77 -3.25 -3.95 5.42
CA ILE A 77 -4.43 -3.50 6.18
C ILE A 77 -5.71 -3.97 5.50
N TYR A 78 -6.64 -4.49 6.30
CA TYR A 78 -8.02 -4.72 5.93
C TYR A 78 -8.93 -3.98 6.89
N ALA A 79 -9.92 -3.23 6.38
CA ALA A 79 -10.81 -2.45 7.23
C ALA A 79 -12.25 -2.53 6.76
N ILE A 80 -13.21 -2.53 7.70
CA ILE A 80 -14.63 -2.75 7.40
C ILE A 80 -15.48 -1.63 8.02
N LYS A 81 -16.32 -1.00 7.19
CA LYS A 81 -17.39 -0.06 7.59
C LYS A 81 -18.54 -0.12 6.58
N GLY A 82 -19.40 -1.13 6.70
CA GLY A 82 -20.49 -1.41 5.75
C GLY A 82 -20.03 -2.01 4.42
N TYR A 83 -18.86 -1.59 3.92
CA TYR A 83 -18.06 -2.28 2.92
C TYR A 83 -16.62 -2.44 3.42
N ASP A 84 -15.88 -3.31 2.76
CA ASP A 84 -14.50 -3.61 3.08
C ASP A 84 -13.52 -2.89 2.15
N ILE A 85 -12.38 -2.50 2.73
CA ILE A 85 -11.26 -1.90 2.02
C ILE A 85 -9.99 -2.68 2.34
N GLY A 86 -9.20 -2.95 1.30
CA GLY A 86 -7.85 -3.49 1.39
C GLY A 86 -6.85 -2.39 1.09
N ILE A 87 -5.75 -2.35 1.84
CA ILE A 87 -4.70 -1.34 1.66
C ILE A 87 -3.36 -2.04 1.71
N GLU A 88 -2.55 -1.85 0.67
CA GLU A 88 -1.14 -2.22 0.65
C GLU A 88 -0.28 -0.98 0.93
N VAL A 89 0.63 -1.11 1.89
CA VAL A 89 1.58 -0.06 2.26
C VAL A 89 2.88 -0.25 1.48
N GLU A 90 3.39 0.84 0.89
CA GLU A 90 4.63 0.83 0.13
C GLU A 90 5.51 2.01 0.49
N THR A 91 6.77 1.72 0.83
CA THR A 91 7.75 2.71 1.31
C THR A 91 8.79 3.11 0.26
N GLY A 92 8.72 2.53 -0.95
CA GLY A 92 9.67 2.81 -2.04
C GLY A 92 11.04 2.17 -1.85
N TYR A 93 11.15 1.10 -1.04
CA TYR A 93 12.42 0.40 -0.84
C TYR A 93 12.88 -0.32 -2.11
N VAL A 94 14.13 -0.08 -2.50
CA VAL A 94 14.79 -0.73 -3.65
C VAL A 94 16.03 -1.48 -3.15
N PRO A 95 16.15 -2.79 -3.41
CA PRO A 95 17.36 -3.53 -3.08
C PRO A 95 18.53 -3.09 -3.98
N PRO A 96 19.79 -3.18 -3.51
CA PRO A 96 20.96 -2.77 -4.29
C PRO A 96 21.06 -3.43 -5.67
N SER A 97 20.60 -4.68 -5.81
CA SER A 97 20.55 -5.43 -7.08
C SER A 97 19.72 -4.76 -8.16
N ASN A 98 18.81 -3.86 -7.79
CA ASN A 98 17.88 -3.19 -8.69
C ASN A 98 18.15 -1.67 -8.79
N ALA A 99 19.29 -1.19 -8.28
CA ALA A 99 19.60 0.25 -8.26
C ALA A 99 19.54 0.92 -9.64
N ILE A 100 19.96 0.23 -10.70
CA ILE A 100 19.92 0.76 -12.08
C ILE A 100 18.48 0.88 -12.61
N ASN A 101 17.60 -0.06 -12.24
CA ASN A 101 16.22 -0.13 -12.74
C ASN A 101 15.22 0.04 -11.59
N ALA A 102 15.51 1.00 -10.70
CA ALA A 102 14.81 1.18 -9.43
C ALA A 102 13.30 1.42 -9.61
N GLU A 103 12.94 2.34 -10.50
CA GLU A 103 11.54 2.66 -10.79
C GLU A 103 10.79 1.49 -11.41
N GLU A 104 11.40 0.82 -12.38
CA GLU A 104 10.80 -0.33 -13.07
C GLU A 104 10.59 -1.51 -12.10
N PHE A 105 11.54 -1.74 -11.19
CA PHE A 105 11.41 -2.72 -10.12
C PHE A 105 10.24 -2.40 -9.18
N LEU A 106 10.15 -1.16 -8.69
CA LEU A 106 9.04 -0.73 -7.83
C LEU A 106 7.69 -0.85 -8.55
N MET A 107 7.67 -0.51 -9.85
CA MET A 107 6.50 -0.63 -10.70
C MET A 107 6.05 -2.08 -10.84
N GLY A 108 6.97 -3.03 -11.03
CA GLY A 108 6.67 -4.45 -11.05
C GLY A 108 6.17 -4.99 -9.71
N ARG A 109 6.73 -4.53 -8.59
CA ARG A 109 6.30 -4.89 -7.23
C ARG A 109 4.88 -4.39 -6.94
N LEU A 110 4.59 -3.13 -7.28
CA LEU A 110 3.24 -2.55 -7.15
C LEU A 110 2.23 -3.30 -8.04
N ALA A 111 2.61 -3.61 -9.27
CA ALA A 111 1.77 -4.39 -10.18
C ALA A 111 1.43 -5.77 -9.61
N LEU A 112 2.43 -6.47 -9.05
CA LEU A 112 2.24 -7.78 -8.42
C LEU A 112 1.27 -7.70 -7.24
N LYS A 113 1.49 -6.76 -6.31
CA LYS A 113 0.63 -6.57 -5.14
C LYS A 113 -0.80 -6.23 -5.54
N THR A 114 -0.96 -5.37 -6.54
CA THR A 114 -2.27 -5.00 -7.08
C THR A 114 -2.98 -6.22 -7.68
N ALA A 115 -2.30 -7.00 -8.52
CA ALA A 115 -2.85 -8.21 -9.11
C ALA A 115 -3.27 -9.24 -8.06
N ARG A 116 -2.49 -9.35 -6.98
CA ARG A 116 -2.70 -10.34 -5.92
C ARG A 116 -3.82 -9.96 -4.95
N TYR A 117 -3.90 -8.70 -4.54
CA TYR A 117 -4.69 -8.32 -3.36
C TYR A 117 -5.90 -7.44 -3.66
N SER A 118 -5.98 -6.82 -4.84
CA SER A 118 -7.08 -5.87 -5.12
C SER A 118 -8.47 -6.50 -5.20
N SER A 119 -8.58 -7.81 -5.40
CA SER A 119 -9.85 -8.55 -5.39
C SER A 119 -10.29 -8.99 -3.99
N THR A 120 -9.44 -8.87 -2.97
CA THR A 120 -9.73 -9.31 -1.60
C THR A 120 -10.82 -8.46 -0.92
N ALA A 121 -10.97 -7.20 -1.34
CA ALA A 121 -11.89 -6.25 -0.76
C ALA A 121 -12.70 -5.53 -1.84
N LYS A 122 -13.79 -4.86 -1.47
CA LYS A 122 -14.60 -4.04 -2.39
C LYS A 122 -13.85 -2.82 -2.92
N GLN A 123 -12.97 -2.21 -2.13
CA GLN A 123 -12.05 -1.18 -2.62
C GLN A 123 -10.62 -1.50 -2.22
N PHE A 124 -9.67 -1.12 -3.07
CA PHE A 124 -8.26 -1.38 -2.89
C PHE A 124 -7.43 -0.10 -3.04
N TYR A 125 -6.57 0.16 -2.06
CA TYR A 125 -5.72 1.34 -2.03
C TYR A 125 -4.24 0.97 -1.90
N ILE A 126 -3.40 1.86 -2.41
CA ILE A 126 -1.97 1.81 -2.13
C ILE A 126 -1.63 3.00 -1.24
N ALA A 127 -1.10 2.72 -0.06
CA ALA A 127 -0.67 3.72 0.89
C ALA A 127 0.84 3.95 0.84
N VAL A 128 1.24 5.21 0.83
CA VAL A 128 2.65 5.63 0.69
C VAL A 128 2.98 6.77 1.66
N PRO A 129 4.26 6.97 2.02
CA PRO A 129 4.68 8.20 2.67
C PRO A 129 4.33 9.43 1.83
N SER A 130 3.98 10.55 2.46
CA SER A 130 3.56 11.77 1.74
C SER A 130 4.62 12.43 0.86
N PHE A 131 5.87 12.00 0.95
CA PHE A 131 6.98 12.46 0.12
C PHE A 131 7.28 11.53 -1.06
N TYR A 132 6.55 10.41 -1.20
CA TYR A 132 6.79 9.40 -2.22
C TYR A 132 5.62 9.36 -3.22
N LEU A 133 5.95 9.50 -4.51
CA LEU A 133 5.02 9.28 -5.61
C LEU A 133 5.25 7.86 -6.19
N PRO A 134 4.32 6.91 -6.00
CA PRO A 134 4.57 5.52 -6.42
C PRO A 134 4.56 5.36 -7.95
N PRO A 135 5.55 4.65 -8.53
CA PRO A 135 5.60 4.39 -9.96
C PRO A 135 4.63 3.26 -10.29
N ILE A 136 3.37 3.60 -10.54
CA ILE A 136 2.32 2.62 -10.89
C ILE A 136 2.20 2.51 -12.42
N PRO A 137 2.09 1.30 -13.00
CA PRO A 137 1.74 1.16 -14.42
C PRO A 137 0.43 1.88 -14.71
N ARG A 138 0.43 2.77 -15.70
CA ARG A 138 -0.75 3.58 -16.03
C ARG A 138 -2.00 2.77 -16.33
N ALA A 139 -1.84 1.62 -16.97
CA ALA A 139 -2.95 0.72 -17.24
C ALA A 139 -3.66 0.26 -15.95
N LEU A 140 -2.97 0.12 -14.82
CA LEU A 140 -3.59 -0.24 -13.53
C LEU A 140 -4.37 0.91 -12.88
N LEU A 141 -4.21 2.15 -13.35
CA LEU A 141 -5.00 3.30 -12.90
C LEU A 141 -6.30 3.46 -13.70
N LYS A 142 -6.43 2.78 -14.83
CA LYS A 142 -7.67 2.70 -15.63
C LYS A 142 -8.65 1.71 -15.01
N ASP A 143 -9.92 1.87 -15.34
CA ASP A 143 -10.93 0.85 -15.04
C ASP A 143 -10.51 -0.49 -15.69
N PRO A 144 -10.70 -1.64 -15.00
CA PRO A 144 -10.41 -2.95 -15.57
C PRO A 144 -10.99 -3.20 -16.96
N ASN A 145 -12.17 -2.66 -17.25
CA ASN A 145 -12.86 -2.86 -18.53
C ASN A 145 -12.27 -2.02 -19.67
N GLU A 146 -11.49 -0.98 -19.36
CA GLU A 146 -10.86 -0.08 -20.34
C GLU A 146 -9.46 -0.56 -20.77
N ARG A 147 -8.93 -1.62 -20.16
CA ARG A 147 -7.59 -2.13 -20.46
C ARG A 147 -7.61 -3.00 -21.71
N THR A 148 -6.65 -2.73 -22.59
CA THR A 148 -6.37 -3.59 -23.74
C THR A 148 -5.66 -4.87 -23.32
N GLU A 149 -5.77 -5.93 -24.13
CA GLU A 149 -5.03 -7.16 -23.88
C GLU A 149 -3.51 -6.96 -23.86
N GLU A 150 -3.01 -6.02 -24.68
CA GLU A 150 -1.60 -5.70 -24.75
C GLU A 150 -1.12 -5.00 -23.47
N GLU A 151 -1.92 -4.11 -22.89
CA GLU A 151 -1.62 -3.53 -21.57
C GLU A 151 -1.55 -4.60 -20.48
N VAL A 152 -2.50 -5.55 -20.46
CA VAL A 152 -2.51 -6.67 -19.50
C VAL A 152 -1.26 -7.54 -19.67
N LYS A 153 -0.89 -7.89 -20.92
CA LYS A 153 0.32 -8.67 -21.21
C LYS A 153 1.59 -7.93 -20.79
N ASN A 154 1.65 -6.61 -21.00
CA ASN A 154 2.78 -5.78 -20.59
C ASN A 154 2.95 -5.71 -19.08
N ILE A 155 1.85 -5.55 -18.33
CA ILE A 155 1.87 -5.63 -16.87
C ILE A 155 2.37 -7.02 -16.42
N MET A 156 1.87 -8.10 -17.03
CA MET A 156 2.29 -9.46 -16.67
C MET A 156 3.78 -9.70 -16.94
N ARG A 157 4.30 -9.20 -18.08
CA ARG A 157 5.72 -9.26 -18.41
C ARG A 157 6.56 -8.50 -17.38
N LEU A 158 6.10 -7.32 -16.96
CA LEU A 158 6.75 -6.52 -15.93
C LEU A 158 6.81 -7.26 -14.58
N ILE A 159 5.70 -7.87 -14.14
CA ILE A 159 5.66 -8.69 -12.92
C ILE A 159 6.68 -9.83 -13.01
N ARG A 160 6.64 -10.60 -14.11
CA ARG A 160 7.52 -11.76 -14.32
C ARG A 160 9.00 -11.40 -14.44
N LYS A 161 9.33 -10.17 -14.85
CA LYS A 161 10.70 -9.66 -14.90
C LYS A 161 11.35 -9.59 -13.51
N TYR A 162 10.56 -9.27 -12.48
CA TYR A 162 11.08 -9.03 -11.12
C TYR A 162 10.64 -10.04 -10.07
N SER A 163 9.73 -10.96 -10.40
CA SER A 163 9.20 -11.93 -9.43
C SER A 163 8.81 -13.24 -10.09
N LYS A 164 9.19 -14.36 -9.45
CA LYS A 164 8.72 -15.70 -9.82
C LYS A 164 7.37 -15.94 -9.15
N THR A 165 6.29 -15.73 -9.89
CA THR A 165 4.90 -15.80 -9.38
C THR A 165 4.05 -16.67 -10.31
N PRO A 166 4.19 -18.01 -10.22
CA PRO A 166 3.44 -18.94 -11.08
C PRO A 166 1.94 -18.93 -10.79
N ASP A 167 1.55 -18.40 -9.64
CA ASP A 167 0.19 -18.30 -9.11
C ASP A 167 -0.60 -17.10 -9.66
N ILE A 168 0.07 -16.12 -10.28
CA ILE A 168 -0.60 -14.96 -10.88
C ILE A 168 -0.90 -15.25 -12.36
N THR A 169 -2.15 -15.00 -12.74
CA THR A 169 -2.67 -15.19 -14.09
C THR A 169 -2.92 -13.86 -14.81
N LEU A 170 -3.12 -13.90 -16.13
CA LEU A 170 -3.59 -12.74 -16.88
C LEU A 170 -4.98 -12.28 -16.43
N GLY A 171 -5.81 -13.19 -15.92
CA GLY A 171 -7.12 -12.88 -15.34
C GLY A 171 -6.98 -11.98 -14.13
N ASP A 172 -6.09 -12.33 -13.20
CA ASP A 172 -5.83 -11.53 -11.98
C ASP A 172 -5.38 -10.12 -12.35
N VAL A 173 -4.44 -9.99 -13.29
CA VAL A 173 -3.99 -8.68 -13.79
C VAL A 173 -5.14 -7.92 -14.44
N LYS A 174 -5.94 -8.57 -15.29
CA LYS A 174 -7.06 -7.93 -16.00
C LYS A 174 -8.12 -7.40 -15.04
N SER A 175 -8.51 -8.17 -14.02
CA SER A 175 -9.53 -7.76 -13.05
C SER A 175 -9.01 -6.87 -11.92
N SER A 176 -7.69 -6.77 -11.74
CA SER A 176 -7.10 -5.99 -10.66
C SER A 176 -7.44 -4.50 -10.74
N ARG A 177 -7.46 -3.77 -9.63
CA ARG A 177 -7.77 -2.33 -9.64
C ARG A 177 -7.09 -1.60 -8.49
N ILE A 178 -6.97 -0.28 -8.65
CA ILE A 178 -6.53 0.63 -7.61
C ILE A 178 -7.59 1.73 -7.53
N ASP A 179 -8.38 1.75 -6.46
CA ASP A 179 -9.43 2.75 -6.26
C ASP A 179 -8.84 4.10 -5.84
N GLY A 180 -7.65 4.11 -5.25
CA GLY A 180 -6.91 5.33 -4.97
C GLY A 180 -5.56 5.13 -4.30
N ILE A 181 -4.85 6.25 -4.14
CA ILE A 181 -3.57 6.34 -3.45
C ILE A 181 -3.78 7.11 -2.15
N ILE A 182 -3.30 6.54 -1.05
CA ILE A 182 -3.35 7.17 0.26
C ILE A 182 -1.95 7.68 0.58
N THR A 183 -1.81 8.97 0.86
CA THR A 183 -0.54 9.54 1.28
C THR A 183 -0.56 9.83 2.78
N VAL A 184 0.52 9.44 3.46
CA VAL A 184 0.62 9.47 4.92
C VAL A 184 1.77 10.39 5.34
N ASN A 185 1.43 11.49 6.00
CA ASN A 185 2.42 12.36 6.63
C ASN A 185 2.59 11.97 8.10
N ALA A 186 3.64 11.19 8.40
CA ALA A 186 3.88 10.67 9.74
C ALA A 186 4.19 11.75 10.79
N LYS A 187 4.76 12.89 10.38
CA LYS A 187 5.07 14.01 11.29
C LYS A 187 3.79 14.75 11.69
N ALA A 188 2.94 15.06 10.72
CA ALA A 188 1.73 15.85 10.91
C ALA A 188 0.50 15.01 11.31
N MET A 189 0.61 13.67 11.31
CA MET A 189 -0.52 12.75 11.45
C MET A 189 -1.62 13.04 10.44
N LYS A 190 -1.27 13.40 9.20
CA LYS A 190 -2.25 13.71 8.15
C LYS A 190 -2.31 12.61 7.11
N ILE A 191 -3.52 12.29 6.70
CA ILE A 191 -3.84 11.38 5.61
C ILE A 191 -4.47 12.19 4.48
N ASN A 192 -4.06 11.93 3.25
CA ASN A 192 -4.74 12.39 2.05
C ASN A 192 -5.09 11.19 1.17
N ILE A 193 -6.31 11.18 0.62
CA ILE A 193 -6.77 10.12 -0.28
C ILE A 193 -6.99 10.74 -1.65
N ILE A 194 -6.31 10.19 -2.65
CA ILE A 194 -6.36 10.63 -4.05
C ILE A 194 -7.00 9.50 -4.84
N ASP A 195 -8.15 9.73 -5.46
CA ASP A 195 -8.78 8.72 -6.32
C ASP A 195 -7.90 8.39 -7.54
N SER A 196 -8.12 7.22 -8.15
CA SER A 196 -7.28 6.71 -9.25
C SER A 196 -7.19 7.70 -10.43
N LYS A 197 -8.29 8.40 -10.75
CA LYS A 197 -8.36 9.33 -11.87
C LYS A 197 -7.56 10.59 -11.57
N SER A 198 -7.73 11.18 -10.39
CA SER A 198 -6.93 12.33 -9.94
C SER A 198 -5.44 11.98 -9.88
N PHE A 199 -5.10 10.78 -9.42
CA PHE A 199 -3.70 10.32 -9.40
C PHE A 199 -3.13 10.10 -10.81
N TYR A 200 -3.94 9.59 -11.74
CA TYR A 200 -3.57 9.45 -13.15
C TYR A 200 -3.21 10.80 -13.77
N MET A 201 -4.04 11.82 -13.58
CA MET A 201 -3.77 13.18 -14.06
C MET A 201 -2.50 13.78 -13.43
N LEU A 202 -2.33 13.63 -12.12
CA LEU A 202 -1.13 14.06 -11.40
C LEU A 202 0.13 13.38 -11.99
N LYS A 203 0.05 12.09 -12.29
CA LYS A 203 1.16 11.34 -12.86
C LYS A 203 1.48 11.78 -14.29
N GLN A 204 0.49 12.07 -15.13
CA GLN A 204 0.72 12.62 -16.47
C GLN A 204 1.48 13.96 -16.41
N PHE A 205 1.06 14.84 -15.51
CA PHE A 205 1.73 16.11 -15.27
C PHE A 205 3.18 15.91 -14.80
N TYR A 206 3.39 15.02 -13.81
CA TYR A 206 4.71 14.73 -13.25
C TYR A 206 5.67 14.11 -14.28
N ASP A 207 5.16 13.21 -15.13
CA ASP A 207 5.94 12.53 -16.17
C ASP A 207 6.22 13.44 -17.38
N GLY A 208 5.74 14.69 -17.38
CA GLY A 208 5.95 15.65 -18.46
C GLY A 208 5.26 15.29 -19.78
N ILE A 209 4.19 14.48 -19.73
CA ILE A 209 3.46 14.08 -20.93
C ILE A 209 2.44 15.15 -21.28
N LYS A 210 2.59 15.72 -22.48
CA LYS A 210 1.59 16.59 -23.09
C LYS A 210 0.55 15.73 -23.80
N GLU A 211 -0.72 16.12 -23.66
CA GLU A 211 -1.87 15.54 -24.39
C GLU A 211 -1.68 15.61 -25.91
#